data_AF-A0A978VT86-F1
#
_entry.id   AF-A0A978VT86-F1
#
_cell.length_a   1.000
_cell.length_b   1.000
_cell.length_c   1.000
_cell.angle_alpha   90.00
_cell.angle_beta   90.00
_cell.angle_gamma   90.00
#
_symmetry.space_group_name_H-M   'P 1'
#
loop_
_entity.id
_entity.type
_entity.pdbx_description
1 polymer ?
#
loop_
_entity_poly.entity_id
_entity_poly.type
_entity_poly.pdbx_seq_one_letter_code
_entity_poly.pdbx_strand_id
1 'polypeptide(L)'
;MHIKISRAREFGWPNTYVFTKAMGEMIAEEAKDEVPLLIIRPTMVTSTLNEPFPGWIEGLRTIDSVIVGYGRGKLTCFLASPTLIFDLIPADMVVNAMIVAMVADHGNKSSGKIYQVGSSLKNPIKTKMVRNFLFQYFVENPLINKDGKPIKVRIGTALPNMPSFRIYMLIRFMIPLKILQVVNIALFQYFKDLYVSNKRKIKMVMRLVELYKPYLVFKGM
;
A
#
# COMPACT_ATOMS: atom_id res chain seq x y z
N MET A 1 -16.39 6.31 -9.15
CA MET A 1 -15.59 5.81 -8.01
C MET A 1 -16.28 6.07 -6.66
N HIS A 2 -16.89 7.24 -6.44
CA HIS A 2 -17.59 7.56 -5.18
C HIS A 2 -18.71 6.57 -4.82
N ILE A 3 -19.60 6.22 -5.77
CA ILE A 3 -20.71 5.28 -5.53
C ILE A 3 -20.20 3.91 -5.05
N LYS A 4 -19.17 3.35 -5.70
CA LYS A 4 -18.66 2.01 -5.37
C LYS A 4 -18.06 1.95 -3.95
N ILE A 5 -17.29 2.97 -3.55
CA ILE A 5 -16.70 3.04 -2.20
C ILE A 5 -17.79 3.28 -1.15
N SER A 6 -18.78 4.14 -1.44
CA SER A 6 -19.91 4.36 -0.53
C SER A 6 -20.69 3.08 -0.28
N ARG A 7 -20.95 2.28 -1.33
CA ARG A 7 -21.63 0.99 -1.19
C ARG A 7 -20.85 0.00 -0.35
N ALA A 8 -19.54 -0.12 -0.55
CA ALA A 8 -18.70 -0.99 0.29
C ALA A 8 -18.76 -0.58 1.78
N ARG A 9 -18.71 0.73 2.05
CA ARG A 9 -18.77 1.28 3.42
C ARG A 9 -20.14 1.09 4.07
N GLU A 10 -21.22 1.14 3.31
CA GLU A 10 -22.58 0.85 3.79
C GLU A 10 -22.66 -0.56 4.40
N PHE A 11 -21.96 -1.53 3.79
CA PHE A 11 -21.83 -2.89 4.30
C PHE A 11 -20.65 -3.10 5.27
N GLY A 12 -20.05 -2.03 5.81
CA GLY A 12 -18.97 -2.12 6.79
C GLY A 12 -17.57 -2.39 6.23
N TRP A 13 -17.40 -2.42 4.90
CA TRP A 13 -16.11 -2.71 4.27
C TRP A 13 -15.33 -1.44 3.88
N PRO A 14 -13.99 -1.41 4.08
CA PRO A 14 -13.19 -0.21 3.89
C PRO A 14 -13.08 0.26 2.43
N ASN A 15 -13.16 -0.68 1.49
CA ASN A 15 -13.15 -0.41 0.06
C ASN A 15 -13.84 -1.53 -0.73
N THR A 16 -13.98 -1.29 -2.03
CA THR A 16 -14.65 -2.22 -2.97
C THR A 16 -13.91 -3.53 -3.13
N TYR A 17 -12.58 -3.55 -3.03
CA TYR A 17 -11.79 -4.76 -3.20
C TYR A 17 -12.09 -5.76 -2.09
N VAL A 18 -11.99 -5.33 -0.83
CA VAL A 18 -12.28 -6.20 0.32
C VAL A 18 -13.74 -6.63 0.32
N PHE A 19 -14.66 -5.72 -0.02
CA PHE A 19 -16.08 -6.06 -0.15
C PHE A 19 -16.32 -7.15 -1.20
N THR A 20 -15.72 -7.05 -2.39
CA THR A 20 -15.86 -8.08 -3.43
C THR A 20 -15.22 -9.40 -3.07
N LYS A 21 -14.12 -9.40 -2.31
CA LYS A 21 -13.48 -10.62 -1.83
C LYS A 21 -14.35 -11.31 -0.77
N ALA A 22 -14.92 -10.56 0.16
CA ALA A 22 -15.86 -11.09 1.15
C ALA A 22 -17.09 -11.73 0.49
N MET A 23 -17.73 -11.06 -0.48
CA MET A 23 -18.84 -11.65 -1.23
C MET A 23 -18.43 -12.91 -1.99
N GLY A 24 -17.24 -12.93 -2.59
CA GLY A 24 -16.73 -14.10 -3.29
C GLY A 24 -16.51 -15.30 -2.36
N GLU A 25 -16.01 -15.05 -1.14
CA GLU A 25 -15.88 -16.09 -0.11
C GLU A 25 -17.25 -16.63 0.33
N MET A 26 -18.27 -15.77 0.50
CA MET A 26 -19.63 -16.21 0.83
C MET A 26 -20.23 -17.12 -0.24
N ILE A 27 -20.10 -16.74 -1.52
CA ILE A 27 -20.58 -17.55 -2.64
C ILE A 27 -19.82 -18.88 -2.73
N ALA A 28 -18.50 -18.87 -2.47
CA ALA A 28 -17.73 -20.10 -2.44
C ALA A 28 -18.19 -21.02 -1.31
N GLU A 29 -18.43 -20.48 -0.11
CA GLU A 29 -18.92 -21.23 1.04
C GLU A 29 -20.30 -21.88 0.80
N GLU A 30 -21.17 -21.28 -0.02
CA GLU A 30 -22.44 -21.90 -0.42
C GLU A 30 -22.23 -23.19 -1.23
N ALA A 31 -21.15 -23.29 -2.00
CA ALA A 31 -20.82 -24.45 -2.83
C ALA A 31 -19.93 -25.50 -2.12
N LYS A 32 -19.60 -25.32 -0.83
CA LYS A 32 -18.61 -26.15 -0.12
C LYS A 32 -18.98 -27.63 0.02
N ASP A 33 -20.26 -27.97 -0.09
CA ASP A 33 -20.75 -29.35 -0.01
C ASP A 33 -20.81 -30.02 -1.39
N GLU A 34 -20.72 -29.22 -2.46
CA GLU A 34 -20.68 -29.69 -3.85
C GLU A 34 -19.25 -29.89 -4.34
N VAL A 35 -18.33 -29.02 -3.90
CA VAL A 35 -16.91 -29.06 -4.26
C VAL A 35 -16.01 -28.92 -3.03
N PRO A 36 -14.92 -29.71 -2.91
CA PRO A 36 -13.93 -29.50 -1.86
C PRO A 36 -13.41 -28.06 -1.90
N LEU A 37 -13.59 -27.34 -0.80
CA LEU A 37 -13.30 -25.90 -0.71
C LEU A 37 -12.40 -25.62 0.49
N LEU A 38 -11.29 -24.91 0.26
CA LEU A 38 -10.54 -24.22 1.32
C LEU A 38 -10.31 -22.77 0.92
N ILE A 39 -10.16 -21.88 1.91
CA ILE A 39 -9.93 -20.45 1.69
C ILE A 39 -8.57 -20.07 2.29
N ILE A 40 -7.71 -19.47 1.47
CA ILE A 40 -6.43 -18.90 1.90
C ILE A 40 -6.55 -17.39 1.93
N ARG A 41 -6.28 -16.79 3.09
CA ARG A 41 -6.29 -15.34 3.32
C ARG A 41 -4.85 -14.88 3.60
N PRO A 42 -4.08 -14.53 2.56
CA PRO A 42 -2.75 -13.98 2.75
C PRO A 42 -2.83 -12.51 3.19
N THR A 43 -1.79 -12.05 3.90
CA THR A 43 -1.58 -10.62 4.18
C THR A 43 -1.02 -9.91 2.94
N MET A 44 -0.35 -8.76 3.10
CA MET A 44 0.14 -8.04 1.94
C MET A 44 1.28 -8.80 1.28
N VAL A 45 1.00 -9.40 0.12
CA VAL A 45 1.98 -10.19 -0.62
C VAL A 45 3.04 -9.28 -1.23
N THR A 46 4.31 -9.60 -0.99
CA THR A 46 5.48 -8.89 -1.53
C THR A 46 6.24 -9.76 -2.53
N SER A 47 7.39 -9.26 -3.01
CA SER A 47 8.33 -10.05 -3.80
C SER A 47 8.70 -11.37 -3.12
N THR A 48 9.16 -12.31 -3.93
CA THR A 48 9.62 -13.63 -3.49
C THR A 48 10.87 -13.53 -2.62
N LEU A 49 10.99 -14.44 -1.66
CA LEU A 49 12.18 -14.58 -0.84
C LEU A 49 13.24 -15.42 -1.55
N ASN A 50 12.83 -16.57 -2.11
CA ASN A 50 13.72 -17.57 -2.68
C ASN A 50 13.34 -17.95 -4.12
N GLU A 51 12.09 -18.37 -4.37
CA GLU A 51 11.69 -18.96 -5.66
C GLU A 51 10.74 -18.02 -6.44
N PRO A 52 10.89 -17.86 -7.76
CA PRO A 52 11.89 -18.49 -8.65
C PRO A 52 13.31 -17.91 -8.49
N PHE A 53 13.42 -16.69 -7.95
CA PHE A 53 14.65 -16.07 -7.47
C PHE A 53 14.29 -14.94 -6.49
N PRO A 54 15.21 -14.49 -5.62
CA PRO A 54 14.93 -13.42 -4.66
C PRO A 54 14.53 -12.11 -5.33
N GLY A 55 13.47 -11.48 -4.83
CA GLY A 55 13.01 -10.18 -5.33
C GLY A 55 12.16 -10.24 -6.59
N TRP A 56 11.79 -11.43 -7.09
CA TRP A 56 10.85 -11.54 -8.20
C TRP A 56 9.48 -10.96 -7.81
N ILE A 57 8.91 -10.16 -8.71
CA ILE A 57 7.58 -9.59 -8.55
C ILE A 57 6.92 -9.38 -9.91
N GLU A 58 5.61 -9.65 -9.97
CA GLU A 58 4.79 -9.35 -11.14
C GLU A 58 4.14 -7.96 -11.03
N GLY A 59 4.87 -6.97 -11.56
CA GLY A 59 4.44 -5.57 -11.59
C GLY A 59 4.56 -4.86 -10.25
N LEU A 60 4.52 -3.52 -10.27
CA LEU A 60 4.56 -2.73 -9.04
C LEU A 60 3.16 -2.63 -8.45
N ARG A 61 2.98 -3.18 -7.25
CA ARG A 61 1.72 -3.11 -6.50
C ARG A 61 1.92 -2.21 -5.28
N THR A 62 0.83 -2.00 -4.54
CA THR A 62 0.67 -1.13 -3.36
C THR A 62 1.98 -0.67 -2.70
N ILE A 63 2.70 -1.56 -2.03
CA ILE A 63 3.93 -1.23 -1.29
C ILE A 63 5.13 -1.01 -2.21
N ASP A 64 5.25 -1.76 -3.30
CA ASP A 64 6.37 -1.64 -4.25
C ASP A 64 6.41 -0.25 -4.88
N SER A 65 5.23 0.31 -5.17
CA SER A 65 5.09 1.69 -5.67
C SER A 65 5.59 2.73 -4.65
N VAL A 66 5.39 2.48 -3.35
CA VAL A 66 5.90 3.32 -2.27
C VAL A 66 7.42 3.19 -2.17
N ILE A 67 7.96 1.96 -2.24
CA ILE A 67 9.40 1.66 -2.20
C ILE A 67 10.12 2.34 -3.38
N VAL A 68 9.62 2.15 -4.60
CA VAL A 68 10.19 2.78 -5.81
C VAL A 68 10.04 4.31 -5.77
N GLY A 69 8.90 4.81 -5.29
CA GLY A 69 8.68 6.24 -5.11
C GLY A 69 9.69 6.87 -4.15
N TYR A 70 10.01 6.18 -3.07
CA TYR A 70 11.03 6.58 -2.10
C TYR A 70 12.44 6.52 -2.70
N GLY A 71 12.84 5.40 -3.31
CA GLY A 71 14.15 5.24 -3.93
C GLY A 71 14.42 6.25 -5.05
N ARG A 72 13.38 6.71 -5.75
CA ARG A 72 13.45 7.79 -6.76
C ARG A 72 13.49 9.19 -6.16
N GLY A 73 13.53 9.32 -4.84
CA GLY A 73 13.51 10.61 -4.12
C GLY A 73 12.20 11.40 -4.26
N LYS A 74 11.13 10.77 -4.77
CA LYS A 74 9.83 11.43 -5.01
C LYS A 74 8.92 11.39 -3.78
N LEU A 75 9.12 10.41 -2.90
CA LEU A 75 8.37 10.27 -1.65
C LEU A 75 9.21 10.75 -0.47
N THR A 76 8.83 11.87 0.13
CA THR A 76 9.58 12.51 1.24
C THR A 76 8.90 12.37 2.60
N CYS A 77 7.66 11.86 2.64
CA CYS A 77 6.91 11.65 3.87
C CYS A 77 6.07 10.37 3.82
N PHE A 78 5.78 9.82 4.99
CA PHE A 78 4.99 8.60 5.18
C PHE A 78 3.86 8.88 6.16
N LEU A 79 2.61 8.75 5.71
CA LEU A 79 1.43 8.77 6.58
C LEU A 79 1.19 7.36 7.10
N ALA A 80 1.63 7.10 8.32
CA ALA A 80 1.32 5.87 9.06
C ALA A 80 1.74 6.03 10.52
N SER A 81 1.01 5.40 11.43
CA SER A 81 1.43 5.34 12.83
C SER A 81 2.79 4.61 12.92
N PRO A 82 3.79 5.12 13.67
CA PRO A 82 5.09 4.47 13.82
C PRO A 82 5.01 3.04 14.38
N THR A 83 3.96 2.76 15.15
CA THR A 83 3.69 1.47 15.79
C THR A 83 2.79 0.56 14.96
N LEU A 84 2.24 1.05 13.84
CA LEU A 84 1.42 0.24 12.94
C LEU A 84 2.24 -0.94 12.42
N ILE A 85 1.69 -2.14 12.56
CA ILE A 85 2.24 -3.36 12.00
C ILE A 85 1.91 -3.41 10.52
N PHE A 86 2.95 -3.59 9.71
CA PHE A 86 2.88 -3.75 8.27
C PHE A 86 3.06 -5.24 7.97
N ASP A 87 1.94 -5.98 7.92
CA ASP A 87 1.96 -7.43 7.72
C ASP A 87 2.23 -7.78 6.25
N LEU A 88 3.44 -8.26 6.00
CA LEU A 88 3.96 -8.60 4.68
C LEU A 88 4.28 -10.09 4.64
N ILE A 89 4.02 -10.72 3.50
CA ILE A 89 4.37 -12.12 3.25
C ILE A 89 4.99 -12.28 1.86
N PRO A 90 6.15 -12.94 1.72
CA PRO A 90 6.71 -13.24 0.41
C PRO A 90 5.77 -14.11 -0.44
N ALA A 91 5.70 -13.85 -1.75
CA ALA A 91 4.83 -14.57 -2.68
C ALA A 91 5.07 -16.09 -2.69
N ASP A 92 6.32 -16.53 -2.67
CA ASP A 92 6.71 -17.94 -2.62
C ASP A 92 6.24 -18.64 -1.33
N MET A 93 6.27 -17.94 -0.20
CA MET A 93 5.71 -18.46 1.05
C MET A 93 4.19 -18.65 0.98
N VAL A 94 3.47 -17.76 0.31
CA VAL A 94 2.02 -17.91 0.10
C VAL A 94 1.74 -19.14 -0.77
N VAL A 95 2.47 -19.32 -1.86
CA VAL A 95 2.33 -20.49 -2.73
C VAL A 95 2.61 -21.79 -1.96
N ASN A 96 3.69 -21.82 -1.17
CA ASN A 96 3.99 -22.98 -0.33
C ASN A 96 2.89 -23.26 0.69
N ALA A 97 2.33 -22.22 1.33
CA ALA A 97 1.20 -22.37 2.24
C ALA A 97 -0.05 -22.92 1.53
N MET A 98 -0.33 -22.48 0.30
CA MET A 98 -1.43 -23.02 -0.52
C MET A 98 -1.25 -24.51 -0.80
N ILE A 99 -0.06 -24.93 -1.25
CA ILE A 99 0.24 -26.34 -1.54
C ILE A 99 0.09 -27.20 -0.28
N VAL A 100 0.66 -26.75 0.84
CA VAL A 100 0.56 -27.48 2.12
C VAL A 100 -0.89 -27.57 2.59
N ALA A 101 -1.68 -26.50 2.48
CA ALA A 101 -3.08 -26.51 2.86
C ALA A 101 -3.90 -27.49 1.99
N MET A 102 -3.65 -27.53 0.68
CA MET A 102 -4.30 -28.47 -0.24
C MET A 102 -3.99 -29.93 0.12
N VAL A 103 -2.74 -30.25 0.44
CA VAL A 103 -2.34 -31.60 0.85
C VAL A 103 -2.91 -31.95 2.22
N ALA A 104 -2.86 -31.03 3.17
CA ALA A 104 -3.38 -31.23 4.52
C ALA A 104 -4.90 -31.42 4.57
N ASP A 105 -5.61 -30.88 3.56
CA ASP A 105 -7.06 -31.01 3.45
C ASP A 105 -7.52 -32.06 2.43
N HIS A 106 -6.57 -32.82 1.88
CA HIS A 106 -6.86 -33.87 0.92
C HIS A 106 -7.84 -34.90 1.51
N GLY A 107 -8.94 -35.15 0.79
CA GLY A 107 -9.98 -36.11 1.19
C GLY A 107 -11.11 -35.53 2.06
N ASN A 108 -10.98 -34.31 2.58
CA ASN A 108 -12.06 -33.65 3.31
C ASN A 108 -13.01 -32.92 2.34
N LYS A 109 -14.11 -33.57 1.96
CA LYS A 109 -15.06 -33.01 0.98
C LYS A 109 -15.84 -31.78 1.45
N SER A 110 -15.90 -31.50 2.77
CA SER A 110 -16.75 -30.44 3.36
C SER A 110 -16.00 -29.49 4.29
N SER A 111 -14.69 -29.42 4.16
CA SER A 111 -13.82 -28.68 5.07
C SER A 111 -13.72 -27.23 4.62
N GLY A 112 -14.72 -26.40 4.88
CA GLY A 112 -14.69 -24.94 4.64
C GLY A 112 -13.65 -24.19 5.50
N LYS A 113 -12.43 -24.72 5.60
CA LYS A 113 -11.33 -24.20 6.42
C LYS A 113 -10.78 -22.93 5.81
N ILE A 114 -10.45 -22.02 6.71
CA ILE A 114 -9.84 -20.74 6.37
C ILE A 114 -8.44 -20.72 6.99
N TYR A 115 -7.40 -20.57 6.16
CA TYR A 115 -6.03 -20.40 6.60
C TYR A 115 -5.60 -18.94 6.45
N GLN A 116 -5.21 -18.32 7.55
CA GLN A 116 -4.63 -16.98 7.58
C GLN A 116 -3.12 -17.10 7.37
N VAL A 117 -2.59 -16.51 6.30
CA VAL A 117 -1.17 -16.60 5.94
C VAL A 117 -0.52 -15.24 6.11
N GLY A 118 0.15 -15.04 7.23
CA GLY A 118 0.78 -13.77 7.60
C GLY A 118 2.05 -13.96 8.42
N SER A 119 2.87 -12.92 8.47
CA SER A 119 4.12 -12.93 9.25
C SER A 119 3.98 -12.24 10.61
N SER A 120 2.99 -11.35 10.77
CA SER A 120 2.93 -10.41 11.90
C SER A 120 2.80 -11.05 13.27
N LEU A 121 2.17 -12.23 13.39
CA LEU A 121 1.97 -12.90 14.67
C LEU A 121 3.31 -13.32 15.31
N LYS A 122 4.29 -13.72 14.49
CA LYS A 122 5.61 -14.17 14.97
C LYS A 122 6.70 -13.14 14.77
N ASN A 123 6.65 -12.38 13.68
CA ASN A 123 7.68 -11.41 13.30
C ASN A 123 7.06 -10.10 12.81
N PRO A 124 6.52 -9.26 13.72
CA PRO A 124 5.82 -8.03 13.35
C PRO A 124 6.78 -6.95 12.84
N ILE A 125 6.66 -6.60 11.56
CA ILE A 125 7.36 -5.45 10.99
C ILE A 125 6.57 -4.18 11.30
N LYS A 126 7.17 -3.25 12.03
CA LYS A 126 6.55 -1.95 12.33
C LYS A 126 6.86 -0.95 11.22
N THR A 127 5.97 0.01 10.99
CA THR A 127 6.16 1.10 10.01
C THR A 127 7.49 1.84 10.20
N LYS A 128 7.92 2.08 11.46
CA LYS A 128 9.23 2.68 11.76
C LYS A 128 10.39 1.85 11.19
N MET A 129 10.30 0.52 11.24
CA MET A 129 11.31 -0.40 10.71
C MET A 129 11.34 -0.33 9.19
N VAL A 130 10.17 -0.38 8.52
CA VAL A 130 10.07 -0.24 7.06
C VAL A 130 10.77 1.04 6.59
N ARG A 131 10.49 2.17 7.24
CA ARG A 131 11.13 3.45 6.90
C ARG A 131 12.66 3.41 7.04
N ASN A 132 13.16 2.76 8.10
CA ASN A 132 14.58 2.63 8.35
C ASN A 132 15.25 1.71 7.31
N PHE A 133 14.64 0.57 7.02
CA PHE A 133 15.13 -0.37 5.99
C PHE A 133 15.19 0.32 4.61
N LEU A 134 14.16 1.06 4.23
CA LEU A 134 14.17 1.81 2.98
C LEU A 134 15.29 2.86 2.94
N PHE A 135 15.47 3.62 4.02
CA PHE A 135 16.53 4.61 4.09
C PHE A 135 17.92 3.97 3.98
N GLN A 136 18.18 2.93 4.76
CA GLN A 136 19.46 2.21 4.73
C GLN A 136 19.74 1.62 3.34
N TYR A 137 18.77 0.88 2.80
CA TYR A 137 18.92 0.22 1.51
C TYR A 137 19.24 1.21 0.38
N PHE A 138 18.53 2.33 0.26
CA PHE A 138 18.74 3.30 -0.82
C PHE A 138 19.88 4.28 -0.57
N VAL A 139 20.43 4.34 0.65
CA VAL A 139 21.70 5.02 0.91
C VAL A 139 22.86 4.16 0.42
N GLU A 140 22.83 2.85 0.70
CA GLU A 140 23.85 1.89 0.26
C GLU A 140 23.75 1.58 -1.23
N ASN A 141 22.53 1.49 -1.76
CA ASN A 141 22.21 1.11 -3.14
C ASN A 141 21.36 2.21 -3.82
N PRO A 142 21.92 3.40 -4.07
CA PRO A 142 21.16 4.50 -4.65
C PRO A 142 20.73 4.19 -6.07
N LEU A 143 19.48 4.52 -6.40
CA LEU A 143 19.01 4.47 -7.78
C LEU A 143 19.71 5.56 -8.61
N ILE A 144 19.95 5.27 -9.89
CA ILE A 144 20.57 6.20 -10.82
C ILE A 144 19.50 7.03 -11.53
N ASN A 145 19.71 8.35 -11.57
CA ASN A 145 18.82 9.27 -12.29
C ASN A 145 19.10 9.23 -13.81
N LYS A 146 18.36 10.03 -14.58
CA LYS A 146 18.55 10.11 -16.05
C LYS A 146 19.92 10.65 -16.46
N ASP A 147 20.59 11.39 -15.57
CA ASP A 147 21.88 12.02 -15.80
C ASP A 147 23.05 11.13 -15.32
N GLY A 148 22.78 9.87 -14.97
CA GLY A 148 23.81 8.95 -14.46
C GLY A 148 24.22 9.19 -13.00
N LYS A 149 23.55 10.10 -12.27
CA LYS A 149 23.90 10.47 -10.90
C LYS A 149 23.10 9.66 -9.86
N PRO A 150 23.74 9.22 -8.76
CA PRO A 150 23.05 8.60 -7.64
C PRO A 150 22.00 9.51 -7.03
N ILE A 151 20.79 9.01 -6.84
CA ILE A 151 19.70 9.70 -6.15
C ILE A 151 19.93 9.63 -4.65
N LYS A 152 20.09 10.81 -4.02
CA LYS A 152 20.24 10.92 -2.57
C LYS A 152 18.86 10.92 -1.90
N VAL A 153 18.54 9.82 -1.22
CA VAL A 153 17.33 9.73 -0.37
C VAL A 153 17.57 10.40 0.99
N ARG A 154 16.48 10.78 1.66
CA ARG A 154 16.49 11.27 3.06
C ARG A 154 15.56 10.42 3.89
N ILE A 155 15.79 10.34 5.20
CA ILE A 155 14.83 9.68 6.09
C ILE A 155 13.48 10.40 5.98
N GLY A 156 12.45 9.66 5.56
CA GLY A 156 11.14 10.25 5.28
C GLY A 156 10.48 10.82 6.53
N THR A 157 9.82 11.98 6.40
CA THR A 157 9.05 12.57 7.50
C THR A 157 7.91 11.63 7.90
N ALA A 158 7.89 11.15 9.14
CA ALA A 158 6.77 10.35 9.65
C ALA A 158 5.61 11.25 10.03
N LEU A 159 4.43 10.93 9.53
CA LEU A 159 3.18 11.64 9.79
C LEU A 159 2.25 10.64 10.49
N PRO A 160 2.20 10.63 11.84
CA PRO A 160 1.58 9.55 12.60
C PRO A 160 0.05 9.53 12.51
N ASN A 161 -0.57 10.63 12.08
CA ASN A 161 -2.02 10.76 12.03
C ASN A 161 -2.46 11.75 10.94
N MET A 162 -3.77 11.75 10.65
CA MET A 162 -4.37 12.61 9.62
C MET A 162 -4.19 14.12 9.90
N PRO A 163 -4.35 14.64 11.12
CA PRO A 163 -4.05 16.03 11.43
C PRO A 163 -2.63 16.46 11.04
N SER A 164 -1.61 15.71 11.48
CA SER A 164 -0.21 16.00 11.13
C SER A 164 0.02 15.96 9.62
N PHE A 165 -0.58 14.99 8.92
CA PHE A 165 -0.52 14.91 7.46
C PHE A 165 -1.16 16.12 6.77
N ARG A 166 -2.35 16.54 7.22
CA ARG A 166 -3.06 17.70 6.64
C ARG A 166 -2.27 18.99 6.83
N ILE A 167 -1.70 19.22 8.01
CA ILE A 167 -0.85 20.39 8.29
C ILE A 167 0.39 20.37 7.40
N TYR A 168 1.07 19.22 7.30
CA TYR A 168 2.23 19.06 6.43
C TYR A 168 1.89 19.35 4.96
N MET A 169 0.79 18.78 4.46
CA MET A 169 0.34 19.00 3.08
C MET A 169 -0.04 20.46 2.82
N LEU A 170 -0.68 21.11 3.79
CA LEU A 170 -1.07 22.51 3.70
C LEU A 170 0.16 23.40 3.52
N ILE A 171 1.12 23.29 4.44
CA ILE A 171 2.32 24.12 4.48
C ILE A 171 3.24 23.83 3.30
N ARG A 172 3.54 22.54 3.05
CA ARG A 172 4.57 22.15 2.08
C ARG A 172 4.11 22.23 0.62
N PHE A 173 2.82 22.06 0.36
CA PHE A 173 2.31 21.91 -1.01
C PHE A 173 1.13 22.84 -1.34
N MET A 174 0.13 22.96 -0.49
CA MET A 174 -1.09 23.72 -0.84
C MET A 174 -0.88 25.23 -0.82
N ILE A 175 -0.19 25.77 0.18
CA ILE A 175 0.12 27.22 0.25
C ILE A 175 1.01 27.61 -0.94
N PRO A 176 2.14 26.93 -1.23
CA PRO A 176 2.92 27.22 -2.43
C PRO A 176 2.12 27.10 -3.73
N LEU A 177 1.21 26.12 -3.84
CA LEU A 177 0.35 26.01 -5.02
C LEU A 177 -0.60 27.21 -5.17
N LYS A 178 -1.15 27.73 -4.07
CA LYS A 178 -2.00 28.93 -4.10
C LYS A 178 -1.19 30.17 -4.49
N ILE A 179 0.03 30.33 -3.97
CA ILE A 179 0.93 31.42 -4.38
C ILE A 179 1.23 31.30 -5.87
N LEU A 180 1.58 30.10 -6.34
CA LEU A 180 1.81 29.84 -7.76
C LEU A 180 0.58 30.15 -8.62
N GLN A 181 -0.64 29.90 -8.11
CA GLN A 181 -1.87 30.26 -8.82
C GLN A 181 -1.99 31.77 -9.01
N VAL A 182 -1.74 32.56 -7.97
CA VAL A 182 -1.82 34.02 -8.02
C VAL A 182 -0.75 34.58 -8.97
N VAL A 183 0.50 34.13 -8.83
CA VAL A 183 1.60 34.52 -9.72
C VAL A 183 1.30 34.14 -11.17
N ASN A 184 0.74 32.95 -11.41
CA ASN A 184 0.34 32.52 -12.74
C ASN A 184 -0.74 33.40 -13.35
N ILE A 185 -1.69 33.91 -12.56
CA ILE A 185 -2.71 34.86 -13.04
C ILE A 185 -2.08 36.22 -13.34
N ALA A 186 -1.23 36.73 -12.43
CA ALA A 186 -0.56 38.02 -12.58
C ALA A 186 0.38 38.07 -13.79
N LEU A 187 1.01 36.94 -14.13
CA LEU A 187 1.91 36.80 -15.28
C LEU A 187 1.22 36.19 -16.51
N PHE A 188 -0.07 36.52 -16.73
CA PHE A 188 -0.81 36.16 -17.93
C PHE A 188 -0.70 34.67 -18.33
N GLN A 189 -0.84 33.77 -17.35
CA GLN A 189 -0.79 32.31 -17.51
C GLN A 189 0.58 31.71 -17.89
N TYR A 190 1.68 32.43 -17.67
CA TYR A 190 3.03 31.95 -17.97
C TYR A 190 3.39 30.61 -17.30
N PHE A 191 2.91 30.35 -16.07
CA PHE A 191 3.19 29.13 -15.31
C PHE A 191 2.04 28.10 -15.34
N LYS A 192 1.15 28.17 -16.32
CA LYS A 192 -0.08 27.38 -16.37
C LYS A 192 0.18 25.88 -16.25
N ASP A 193 1.14 25.36 -17.02
CA ASP A 193 1.45 23.93 -17.03
C ASP A 193 2.03 23.44 -15.71
N LEU A 194 2.89 24.25 -15.09
CA LEU A 194 3.46 23.95 -13.78
C LEU A 194 2.38 23.90 -12.69
N TYR A 195 1.47 24.90 -12.68
CA TYR A 195 0.34 24.94 -11.77
C TYR A 195 -0.58 23.72 -11.94
N VAL A 196 -0.99 23.45 -13.18
CA VAL A 196 -1.90 22.32 -13.49
C VAL A 196 -1.25 20.99 -13.10
N SER A 197 0.03 20.79 -13.42
CA SER A 197 0.78 19.57 -13.07
C SER A 197 0.85 19.37 -11.55
N ASN A 198 1.23 20.41 -10.79
CA ASN A 198 1.32 20.33 -9.33
C ASN A 198 -0.05 20.11 -8.68
N LYS A 199 -1.09 20.79 -9.15
CA LYS A 199 -2.47 20.60 -8.70
C LYS A 199 -2.95 19.16 -8.91
N ARG A 200 -2.66 18.58 -10.09
CA ARG A 200 -2.99 17.17 -10.39
C ARG A 200 -2.27 16.21 -9.46
N LYS A 201 -0.97 16.40 -9.22
CA LYS A 201 -0.17 15.56 -8.31
C LYS A 201 -0.71 15.61 -6.88
N ILE A 202 -0.97 16.81 -6.34
CA ILE A 202 -1.53 16.98 -4.99
C ILE A 202 -2.90 16.30 -4.89
N LYS A 203 -3.78 16.49 -5.87
CA LYS A 203 -5.10 15.83 -5.91
C LYS A 203 -4.98 14.30 -5.95
N MET A 204 -4.01 13.76 -6.67
CA MET A 204 -3.75 12.32 -6.71
C MET A 204 -3.27 11.79 -5.35
N VAL A 205 -2.32 12.47 -4.70
CA VAL A 205 -1.84 12.10 -3.36
C VAL A 205 -2.97 12.10 -2.34
N MET A 206 -3.80 13.15 -2.32
CA MET A 206 -4.94 13.23 -1.39
C MET A 206 -5.94 12.09 -1.61
N ARG A 207 -6.20 11.69 -2.86
CA ARG A 207 -7.07 10.55 -3.18
C ARG A 207 -6.51 9.22 -2.70
N LEU A 208 -5.20 8.99 -2.89
CA LEU A 208 -4.54 7.78 -2.42
C LEU A 208 -4.58 7.70 -0.90
N VAL A 209 -4.31 8.80 -0.20
CA VAL A 209 -4.38 8.84 1.26
C VAL A 209 -5.79 8.54 1.76
N GLU A 210 -6.83 9.10 1.16
CA GLU A 210 -8.22 8.78 1.55
C GLU A 210 -8.59 7.31 1.29
N LEU A 211 -8.05 6.71 0.23
CA LEU A 211 -8.26 5.29 -0.09
C LEU A 211 -7.58 4.38 0.95
N TYR A 212 -6.35 4.70 1.36
CA TYR A 212 -5.56 3.88 2.27
C TYR A 212 -5.69 4.26 3.74
N LYS A 213 -6.36 5.38 4.06
CA LYS A 213 -6.56 5.87 5.43
C LYS A 213 -7.03 4.77 6.40
N PRO A 214 -8.00 3.89 6.07
CA PRO A 214 -8.43 2.83 6.98
C PRO A 214 -7.33 1.85 7.36
N TYR A 215 -6.25 1.74 6.58
CA TYR A 215 -5.12 0.84 6.81
C TYR A 215 -3.92 1.55 7.45
N LEU A 216 -3.75 2.85 7.22
CA LEU A 216 -2.57 3.62 7.64
C LEU A 216 -2.67 4.17 9.07
N VAL A 217 -3.89 4.41 9.54
CA VAL A 217 -4.18 5.03 10.84
C VAL A 217 -5.24 4.26 11.61
N PHE A 218 -5.41 2.98 11.29
CA PHE A 218 -6.27 2.09 12.06
C PHE A 218 -5.78 2.01 13.51
N LYS A 219 -6.69 2.29 14.44
CA LYS A 219 -6.54 1.88 15.83
C LYS A 219 -7.60 0.80 16.01
N GLY A 220 -7.18 -0.46 16.17
CA GLY A 220 -8.11 -1.47 16.69
C GLY A 220 -8.68 -0.92 17.99
N MET A 221 -10.00 -0.99 18.13
CA MET A 221 -10.63 -0.79 19.43
C MET A 221 -10.23 -1.93 20.36
#